data_AF-A0A7C3GM61-F1
#
_entry.id   AF-A0A7C3GM61-F1
#
_cell.length_a   1.000
_cell.length_b   1.000
_cell.length_c   1.000
_cell.angle_alpha   90.00
_cell.angle_beta   90.00
_cell.angle_gamma   90.00
#
_symmetry.space_group_name_H-M   'P 1'
#
loop_
_entity.id
_entity.type
_entity.pdbx_description
1 polymer ?
#
loop_
_entity_poly.entity_id
_entity_poly.type
_entity_poly.pdbx_seq_one_letter_code
_entity_poly.pdbx_strand_id
1 'polypeptide(L)'
;MKERLVLWGALVCALVFVLACNLPSSSSSNALDTPVVVTSAAATVALLTASPAASAGTPAVQDCGEDMDCLIQAAKACKPATGRYVTQLDLFGALVHIALQFDIHGLNDQGECAFDVATVEASVDYSEEARQQMRASGMSDEEIEAQRKMAEEQQLQAGPSGACTGQGSDLAAMLQQWREGHFTMDDWTPFHCEGGTLANAGGEIVVTVEVTAQVPEAPPPPTSPSAESDLVLPAPVVRFSHVTNSAVEGTKLYWFDLVNWQDFPPELFKITKGVPPCGQRPNRLWVIFRRADTMEEISHGCGARSPEELRTLELPLKESAGIPHRVVVDLWDRLTDKHYLSEPVTFP
;
A
#
# COMPACT_ATOMS: atom_id res chain seq x y z
N MET A 1 -8.58 -25.83 19.80
CA MET A 1 -9.93 -25.21 19.97
C MET A 1 -9.92 -23.93 20.81
N LYS A 2 -8.75 -23.35 21.14
CA LYS A 2 -8.61 -22.10 21.91
C LYS A 2 -8.41 -20.83 21.07
N GLU A 3 -8.32 -20.95 19.75
CA GLU A 3 -7.94 -19.82 18.86
C GLU A 3 -9.08 -19.32 17.96
N ARG A 4 -10.27 -19.91 18.04
CA ARG A 4 -11.44 -19.44 17.28
C ARG A 4 -12.18 -18.25 17.93
N LEU A 5 -11.71 -17.77 19.07
CA LEU A 5 -12.25 -16.61 19.78
C LEU A 5 -11.67 -15.26 19.32
N VAL A 6 -10.57 -15.24 18.57
CA VAL A 6 -9.85 -14.00 18.23
C VAL A 6 -10.44 -13.31 17.00
N LEU A 7 -11.11 -14.04 16.10
CA LEU A 7 -11.53 -13.51 14.80
C LEU A 7 -12.84 -12.71 14.81
N TRP A 8 -13.68 -12.81 15.84
CA TRP A 8 -14.88 -11.98 15.98
C TRP A 8 -14.65 -10.72 16.82
N GLY A 9 -13.53 -10.65 17.57
CA GLY A 9 -13.13 -9.45 18.30
C GLY A 9 -12.73 -8.29 17.38
N ALA A 10 -12.19 -8.59 16.20
CA ALA A 10 -11.75 -7.57 15.25
C ALA A 10 -12.91 -6.79 14.58
N LEU A 11 -14.12 -7.35 14.50
CA LEU A 11 -15.27 -6.69 13.88
C LEU A 11 -16.12 -5.87 14.87
N VAL A 12 -16.12 -6.26 16.16
CA VAL A 12 -16.83 -5.54 17.24
C VAL A 12 -15.99 -4.39 17.81
N CYS A 13 -14.68 -4.37 17.57
CA CYS A 13 -13.74 -3.35 18.06
C CYS A 13 -13.90 -1.94 17.45
N ALA A 14 -14.74 -1.75 16.43
CA ALA A 14 -14.88 -0.44 15.76
C ALA A 14 -15.98 0.48 16.33
N LEU A 15 -16.75 0.07 17.36
CA LEU A 15 -18.03 0.76 17.68
C LEU A 15 -18.17 1.38 19.08
N VAL A 16 -17.21 1.27 20.00
CA VAL A 16 -17.41 1.70 21.41
C VAL A 16 -16.52 2.85 21.90
N PHE A 17 -15.50 3.29 21.15
CA PHE A 17 -14.49 4.21 21.68
C PHE A 17 -14.57 5.68 21.21
N VAL A 18 -15.77 6.20 20.92
CA VAL A 18 -15.96 7.63 20.56
C VAL A 18 -16.59 8.46 21.70
N LEU A 19 -17.00 7.86 22.83
CA LEU A 19 -17.81 8.57 23.84
C LEU A 19 -17.09 9.09 25.10
N ALA A 20 -15.75 9.11 25.18
CA ALA A 20 -15.08 9.44 26.45
C ALA A 20 -13.90 10.45 26.41
N CYS A 21 -13.65 11.20 25.34
CA CYS A 21 -12.54 12.18 25.30
C CYS A 21 -12.88 13.55 24.68
N ASN A 22 -14.07 14.09 24.93
CA ASN A 22 -14.36 15.52 24.65
C ASN A 22 -14.77 16.24 25.95
N LEU A 23 -13.77 16.61 26.75
CA LEU A 23 -13.89 17.65 27.76
C LEU A 23 -13.07 18.86 27.28
N PRO A 24 -13.67 20.02 27.03
CA PRO A 24 -12.94 21.23 26.65
C PRO A 24 -12.24 21.83 27.88
N SER A 25 -10.91 21.80 27.87
CA SER A 25 -10.07 22.59 28.78
C SER A 25 -10.00 24.02 28.27
N SER A 26 -10.78 24.92 28.86
CA SER A 26 -10.69 26.35 28.62
C SER A 26 -9.47 26.93 29.33
N SER A 27 -8.46 27.36 28.57
CA SER A 27 -7.38 28.22 29.07
C SER A 27 -7.49 29.60 28.42
N SER A 28 -7.99 30.53 29.22
CA SER A 28 -8.00 31.97 28.96
C SER A 28 -6.60 32.56 29.11
N SER A 29 -6.13 33.28 28.09
CA SER A 29 -5.01 34.22 28.21
C SER A 29 -5.48 35.61 27.77
N ASN A 30 -5.66 36.48 28.77
CA ASN A 30 -5.76 37.92 28.59
C ASN A 30 -4.37 38.45 28.21
N ALA A 31 -4.27 39.19 27.11
CA ALA A 31 -3.15 40.09 26.84
C ALA A 31 -3.71 41.47 26.47
N LEU A 32 -3.23 42.48 27.19
CA LEU A 32 -3.61 43.88 27.09
C LEU A 32 -3.08 44.51 25.81
N ASP A 33 -3.97 45.05 24.98
CA ASP A 33 -3.62 46.00 23.93
C ASP A 33 -3.53 47.42 24.51
N THR A 34 -2.41 48.08 24.24
CA THR A 34 -2.23 49.52 24.44
C THR A 34 -2.13 50.21 23.08
N PRO A 35 -2.80 51.35 22.85
CA PRO A 35 -2.71 52.06 21.59
C PRO A 35 -1.44 52.92 21.54
N VAL A 36 -0.54 52.62 20.60
CA VAL A 36 0.58 53.50 20.25
C VAL A 36 0.13 54.50 19.18
N VAL A 37 0.12 55.77 19.55
CA VAL A 37 -0.08 56.91 18.65
C VAL A 37 1.21 57.14 17.85
N VAL A 38 1.15 57.01 16.53
CA VAL A 38 2.26 57.37 15.63
C VAL A 38 1.96 58.70 14.94
N THR A 39 2.83 59.67 15.18
CA THR A 39 2.82 61.02 14.63
C THR A 39 3.32 61.04 13.19
N SER A 40 2.59 61.74 12.31
CA SER A 40 2.97 61.92 10.90
C SER A 40 4.06 62.98 10.73
N ALA A 41 5.15 62.65 10.04
CA ALA A 41 6.08 63.62 9.49
C ALA A 41 5.88 63.70 7.96
N ALA A 42 5.62 64.91 7.48
CA ALA A 42 5.52 65.22 6.06
C ALA A 42 6.92 65.12 5.42
N ALA A 43 7.09 64.19 4.49
CA ALA A 43 8.28 64.06 3.66
C ALA A 43 7.98 64.56 2.24
N THR A 44 8.87 65.43 1.77
CA THR A 44 8.87 66.13 0.49
C THR A 44 8.93 65.15 -0.68
N VAL A 45 7.99 65.27 -1.62
CA VAL A 45 7.86 64.46 -2.83
C VAL A 45 8.94 64.85 -3.83
N ALA A 46 9.88 63.93 -4.10
CA ALA A 46 10.73 63.96 -5.28
C ALA A 46 10.06 63.13 -6.40
N LEU A 47 9.68 63.80 -7.49
CA LEU A 47 9.13 63.17 -8.69
C LEU A 47 10.25 62.43 -9.45
N LEU A 48 10.42 61.15 -9.14
CA LEU A 48 11.09 60.18 -10.00
C LEU A 48 10.05 59.59 -10.96
N THR A 49 10.27 59.74 -12.27
CA THR A 49 9.47 59.08 -13.30
C THR A 49 9.74 57.57 -13.27
N ALA A 50 8.97 56.87 -12.44
CA ALA A 50 8.98 55.41 -12.36
C ALA A 50 8.57 54.81 -13.70
N SER A 51 9.43 53.94 -14.26
CA SER A 51 9.00 52.98 -15.29
C SER A 51 7.81 52.19 -14.74
N PRO A 52 6.78 51.88 -15.55
CA PRO A 52 5.69 51.04 -15.11
C PRO A 52 6.29 49.70 -14.67
N ALA A 53 6.32 49.47 -13.36
CA ALA A 53 6.62 48.16 -12.81
C ALA A 53 5.60 47.22 -13.42
N ALA A 54 6.06 46.33 -14.30
CA ALA A 54 5.24 45.26 -14.84
C ALA A 54 4.68 44.53 -13.63
N SER A 55 3.38 44.72 -13.37
CA SER A 55 2.65 43.95 -12.37
C SER A 55 2.86 42.51 -12.75
N ALA A 56 3.69 41.80 -11.97
CA ALA A 56 3.83 40.36 -12.10
C ALA A 56 2.46 39.80 -11.71
N GLY A 57 1.61 39.61 -12.73
CA GLY A 57 0.31 39.00 -12.55
C GLY A 57 0.53 37.63 -11.93
N THR A 58 -0.22 37.33 -10.86
CA THR A 58 -0.26 36.00 -10.27
C THR A 58 -0.44 34.99 -11.41
N PRO A 59 0.43 33.97 -11.52
CA PRO A 59 0.30 32.97 -12.57
C PRO A 59 -1.12 32.39 -12.53
N ALA A 60 -1.78 32.29 -13.68
CA ALA A 60 -3.09 31.67 -13.75
C ALA A 60 -2.96 30.18 -13.39
N VAL A 61 -3.79 29.72 -12.45
CA VAL A 61 -3.88 28.30 -12.07
C VAL A 61 -4.52 27.52 -13.22
N GLN A 62 -3.86 26.46 -13.68
CA GLN A 62 -4.37 25.59 -14.74
C GLN A 62 -5.29 24.52 -14.15
N ASP A 63 -6.57 24.50 -14.57
CA ASP A 63 -7.51 23.43 -14.19
C ASP A 63 -7.37 22.24 -15.14
N CYS A 64 -6.87 21.12 -14.62
CA CYS A 64 -6.71 19.87 -15.35
C CYS A 64 -7.92 18.94 -15.22
N GLY A 65 -8.88 19.18 -14.32
CA GLY A 65 -9.97 18.23 -14.06
C GLY A 65 -9.43 16.81 -13.83
N GLU A 66 -9.91 15.82 -14.59
CA GLU A 66 -9.44 14.42 -14.55
C GLU A 66 -8.42 14.09 -15.66
N ASP A 67 -7.90 15.10 -16.39
CA ASP A 67 -6.86 14.90 -17.40
C ASP A 67 -5.50 14.68 -16.73
N MET A 68 -5.12 13.41 -16.57
CA MET A 68 -3.85 13.02 -15.96
C MET A 68 -2.63 13.50 -16.75
N ASP A 69 -2.70 13.62 -18.09
CA ASP A 69 -1.58 14.13 -18.88
C ASP A 69 -1.34 15.62 -18.58
N CYS A 70 -2.42 16.39 -18.43
CA CYS A 70 -2.35 17.78 -17.99
C CYS A 70 -1.69 17.89 -16.61
N LEU A 71 -2.15 17.10 -15.63
CA LEU A 71 -1.64 17.16 -14.26
C LEU A 71 -0.17 16.73 -14.18
N ILE A 72 0.22 15.66 -14.88
CA ILE A 72 1.61 15.18 -14.95
C ILE A 72 2.52 16.24 -15.59
N GLN A 73 2.08 16.90 -16.67
CA GLN A 73 2.86 17.97 -17.30
C GLN A 73 3.00 19.20 -16.41
N ALA A 74 1.94 19.57 -15.68
CA ALA A 74 1.97 20.65 -14.71
C ALA A 74 2.94 20.33 -13.56
N ALA A 75 2.89 19.12 -13.00
CA ALA A 75 3.81 18.64 -11.97
C ALA A 75 5.27 18.67 -12.44
N LYS A 76 5.55 18.15 -13.64
CA LYS A 76 6.90 18.12 -14.21
C LYS A 76 7.50 19.51 -14.37
N ALA A 77 6.67 20.49 -14.73
CA ALA A 77 7.07 21.89 -14.86
C ALA A 77 6.94 22.69 -13.56
N CYS A 78 6.45 22.06 -12.49
CA CYS A 78 5.95 22.69 -11.27
C CYS A 78 5.19 24.00 -11.53
N LYS A 79 4.16 23.91 -12.38
CA LYS A 79 3.28 25.04 -12.71
C LYS A 79 2.02 24.97 -11.86
N PRO A 80 1.49 26.13 -11.41
CA PRO A 80 0.26 26.16 -10.65
C PRO A 80 -0.89 25.47 -11.40
N ALA A 81 -1.44 24.41 -10.82
CA ALA A 81 -2.48 23.61 -11.44
C ALA A 81 -3.31 22.85 -10.42
N THR A 82 -4.54 22.53 -10.78
CA THR A 82 -5.45 21.70 -9.99
C THR A 82 -5.86 20.49 -10.80
N GLY A 83 -5.91 19.31 -10.20
CA GLY A 83 -6.36 18.09 -10.87
C GLY A 83 -6.90 17.04 -9.91
N ARG A 84 -7.67 16.11 -10.46
CA ARG A 84 -8.36 15.05 -9.72
C ARG A 84 -7.93 13.70 -10.28
N TYR A 85 -7.47 12.84 -9.39
CA TYR A 85 -7.10 11.47 -9.67
C TYR A 85 -8.16 10.52 -9.09
N VAL A 86 -8.75 9.67 -9.93
CA VAL A 86 -9.78 8.72 -9.53
C VAL A 86 -9.28 7.31 -9.78
N THR A 87 -9.38 6.44 -8.77
CA THR A 87 -8.98 5.04 -8.90
C THR A 87 -9.95 4.12 -8.15
N GLN A 88 -9.96 2.86 -8.57
CA GLN A 88 -10.69 1.79 -7.92
C GLN A 88 -9.72 0.64 -7.59
N LEU A 89 -9.68 0.25 -6.32
CA LEU A 89 -8.86 -0.84 -5.82
C LEU A 89 -9.75 -2.00 -5.40
N ASP A 90 -9.43 -3.21 -5.84
CA ASP A 90 -10.05 -4.43 -5.32
C ASP A 90 -9.17 -5.00 -4.20
N LEU A 91 -9.63 -4.82 -2.96
CA LEU A 91 -8.98 -5.31 -1.75
C LEU A 91 -9.79 -6.49 -1.19
N PHE A 92 -9.50 -7.69 -1.70
CA PHE A 92 -10.13 -8.94 -1.25
C PHE A 92 -11.65 -8.94 -1.44
N GLY A 93 -12.12 -8.43 -2.58
CA GLY A 93 -13.53 -8.31 -2.90
C GLY A 93 -14.21 -7.08 -2.29
N ALA A 94 -13.47 -6.23 -1.57
CA ALA A 94 -13.91 -4.86 -1.26
C ALA A 94 -13.43 -3.93 -2.38
N LEU A 95 -14.37 -3.33 -3.10
CA LEU A 95 -14.13 -2.39 -4.17
C LEU A 95 -14.05 -0.98 -3.55
N VAL A 96 -12.84 -0.47 -3.39
CA VAL A 96 -12.59 0.85 -2.80
C VAL A 96 -12.37 1.84 -3.93
N HIS A 97 -13.28 2.80 -4.07
CA HIS A 97 -13.18 3.91 -5.00
C HIS A 97 -12.65 5.13 -4.25
N ILE A 98 -11.56 5.72 -4.73
CA ILE A 98 -10.89 6.87 -4.10
C ILE A 98 -10.72 7.95 -5.15
N ALA A 99 -11.11 9.18 -4.81
CA ALA A 99 -10.74 10.37 -5.56
C ALA A 99 -9.83 11.26 -4.72
N LEU A 100 -8.65 11.54 -5.26
CA LEU A 100 -7.66 12.45 -4.72
C LEU A 100 -7.68 13.75 -5.52
N GLN A 101 -7.68 14.87 -4.83
CA GLN A 101 -7.48 16.20 -5.39
C GLN A 101 -6.03 16.61 -5.18
N PHE A 102 -5.40 17.13 -6.23
CA PHE A 102 -4.07 17.72 -6.20
C PHE A 102 -4.16 19.21 -6.55
N ASP A 103 -3.52 20.04 -5.73
CA ASP A 103 -3.38 21.47 -5.97
C ASP A 103 -1.89 21.83 -5.96
N ILE A 104 -1.28 21.94 -7.15
CA ILE A 104 0.11 22.33 -7.34
C ILE A 104 0.21 23.85 -7.24
N HIS A 105 1.05 24.36 -6.35
CA HIS A 105 1.21 25.79 -6.08
C HIS A 105 2.38 26.43 -6.83
N GLY A 106 3.27 25.60 -7.38
CA GLY A 106 4.50 26.03 -8.03
C GLY A 106 5.73 25.86 -7.14
N LEU A 107 6.84 26.52 -7.52
CA LEU A 107 8.08 26.45 -6.77
C LEU A 107 8.01 27.30 -5.50
N ASN A 108 8.44 26.75 -4.37
CA ASN A 108 8.63 27.47 -3.12
C ASN A 108 9.99 28.22 -3.10
N ASP A 109 10.29 28.91 -1.98
CA ASP A 109 11.54 29.66 -1.81
C ASP A 109 12.81 28.80 -1.84
N GLN A 110 12.68 27.47 -1.67
CA GLN A 110 13.77 26.50 -1.75
C GLN A 110 13.93 25.91 -3.15
N GLY A 111 13.09 26.31 -4.11
CA GLY A 111 13.07 25.74 -5.46
C GLY A 111 12.48 24.34 -5.53
N GLU A 112 11.72 23.93 -4.51
CA GLU A 112 10.97 22.68 -4.51
C GLU A 112 9.54 22.92 -4.97
N CYS A 113 8.92 21.90 -5.56
CA CYS A 113 7.53 21.95 -5.94
C CYS A 113 6.62 21.77 -4.73
N ALA A 114 5.82 22.79 -4.42
CA ALA A 114 4.82 22.74 -3.37
C ALA A 114 3.46 22.33 -3.95
N PHE A 115 2.78 21.41 -3.30
CA PHE A 115 1.44 20.97 -3.68
C PHE A 115 0.65 20.48 -2.46
N ASP A 116 -0.67 20.65 -2.51
CA ASP A 116 -1.58 19.97 -1.58
C ASP A 116 -2.16 18.72 -2.23
N VAL A 117 -2.44 17.73 -1.40
CA VAL A 117 -3.25 16.57 -1.79
C VAL A 117 -4.32 16.33 -0.74
N ALA A 118 -5.53 16.01 -1.19
CA ALA A 118 -6.66 15.72 -0.32
C ALA A 118 -7.51 14.58 -0.89
N THR A 119 -7.97 13.67 -0.02
CA THR A 119 -9.04 12.73 -0.38
C THR A 119 -10.36 13.46 -0.38
N VAL A 120 -10.95 13.65 -1.57
CA VAL A 120 -12.21 14.37 -1.75
C VAL A 120 -13.41 13.45 -1.89
N GLU A 121 -13.16 12.17 -2.21
CA GLU A 121 -14.19 11.14 -2.25
C GLU A 121 -13.55 9.80 -1.89
N ALA A 122 -14.24 9.03 -1.05
CA ALA A 122 -13.93 7.64 -0.83
C ALA A 122 -15.25 6.88 -0.69
N SER A 123 -15.40 5.79 -1.43
CA SER A 123 -16.52 4.87 -1.25
C SER A 123 -16.02 3.44 -1.24
N VAL A 124 -16.73 2.61 -0.49
CA VAL A 124 -16.45 1.18 -0.39
C VAL A 124 -17.69 0.45 -0.83
N ASP A 125 -17.51 -0.52 -1.71
CA ASP A 125 -18.52 -1.52 -2.04
C ASP A 125 -17.94 -2.92 -1.84
N TYR A 126 -18.80 -3.93 -1.83
CA TYR A 126 -18.41 -5.33 -1.76
C TYR A 126 -18.85 -6.04 -3.04
N SER A 127 -17.90 -6.71 -3.69
CA SER A 127 -18.17 -7.67 -4.77
C SER A 127 -19.26 -8.67 -4.35
N GLU A 128 -19.99 -9.18 -5.34
CA GLU A 128 -21.06 -10.14 -5.07
C GLU A 128 -20.51 -11.42 -4.42
N GLU A 129 -19.30 -11.84 -4.81
CA GLU A 129 -18.57 -12.96 -4.20
C GLU A 129 -18.28 -12.69 -2.71
N ALA A 130 -17.79 -11.50 -2.37
CA ALA A 130 -17.54 -11.12 -0.97
C ALA A 130 -18.85 -11.07 -0.16
N ARG A 131 -19.93 -10.53 -0.73
CA ARG A 131 -21.25 -10.52 -0.10
C ARG A 131 -21.78 -11.93 0.14
N GLN A 132 -21.62 -12.84 -0.81
CA GLN A 132 -21.98 -14.25 -0.64
C GLN A 132 -21.15 -14.92 0.44
N GLN A 133 -19.85 -14.64 0.52
CA GLN A 133 -18.98 -15.16 1.57
C GLN A 133 -19.39 -14.63 2.96
N MET A 134 -19.73 -13.35 3.08
CA MET A 134 -20.22 -12.76 4.33
C MET A 134 -21.56 -13.36 4.74
N ARG A 135 -22.51 -13.54 3.80
CA ARG A 135 -23.78 -14.25 4.05
C ARG A 135 -23.56 -15.69 4.49
N ALA A 136 -22.64 -16.41 3.85
CA ALA A 136 -22.27 -17.78 4.23
C ALA A 136 -21.64 -17.85 5.63
N SER A 137 -21.07 -16.74 6.11
CA SER A 137 -20.54 -16.62 7.48
C SER A 137 -21.60 -16.26 8.53
N GLY A 138 -22.86 -16.06 8.10
CA GLY A 138 -23.99 -15.74 8.97
C GLY A 138 -24.34 -14.26 9.08
N MET A 139 -23.66 -13.38 8.33
CA MET A 139 -23.93 -11.94 8.32
C MET A 139 -25.18 -11.62 7.49
N SER A 140 -26.08 -10.80 8.02
CA SER A 140 -27.26 -10.35 7.28
C SER A 140 -26.90 -9.27 6.26
N ASP A 141 -27.78 -9.03 5.27
CA ASP A 141 -27.56 -7.95 4.29
C ASP A 141 -27.52 -6.56 4.98
N GLU A 142 -28.27 -6.37 6.06
CA GLU A 142 -28.23 -5.14 6.85
C GLU A 142 -26.90 -4.93 7.58
N GLU A 143 -26.32 -6.00 8.13
CA GLU A 143 -25.00 -5.96 8.78
C GLU A 143 -23.89 -5.68 7.75
N ILE A 144 -23.97 -6.30 6.57
CA ILE A 144 -23.04 -6.04 5.45
C ILE A 144 -23.10 -4.56 5.04
N GLU A 145 -24.30 -4.00 4.90
CA GLU A 145 -24.47 -2.59 4.54
C GLU A 145 -24.01 -1.64 5.66
N ALA A 146 -24.24 -1.98 6.93
CA ALA A 146 -23.73 -1.22 8.06
C ALA A 146 -22.19 -1.21 8.10
N GLN A 147 -21.57 -2.37 7.83
CA GLN A 147 -20.12 -2.48 7.72
C GLN A 147 -19.57 -1.67 6.54
N ARG A 148 -20.25 -1.70 5.39
CA ARG A 148 -19.89 -0.90 4.21
C ARG A 148 -19.85 0.60 4.53
N LYS A 149 -20.92 1.12 5.15
CA LYS A 149 -21.01 2.53 5.55
C LYS A 149 -19.95 2.93 6.57
N MET A 150 -19.69 2.08 7.56
CA MET A 150 -18.63 2.34 8.54
C MET A 150 -17.26 2.40 7.87
N ALA A 151 -16.97 1.49 6.93
CA ALA A 151 -15.72 1.52 6.17
C ALA A 151 -15.61 2.81 5.33
N GLU A 152 -16.68 3.23 4.68
CA GLU A 152 -16.74 4.48 3.91
C GLU A 152 -16.45 5.72 4.78
N GLU A 153 -17.08 5.82 5.95
CA GLU A 153 -16.81 6.91 6.91
C GLU A 153 -15.36 6.90 7.42
N GLN A 154 -14.81 5.72 7.71
CA GLN A 154 -13.42 5.57 8.13
C GLN A 154 -12.43 5.99 7.04
N GLN A 155 -12.70 5.65 5.77
CA GLN A 155 -11.84 6.05 4.65
C GLN A 155 -11.83 7.56 4.45
N LEU A 156 -12.98 8.23 4.56
CA LEU A 156 -13.03 9.70 4.48
C LEU A 156 -12.26 10.38 5.62
N GLN A 157 -12.26 9.80 6.82
CA GLN A 157 -11.51 10.34 7.96
C GLN A 157 -10.00 10.02 7.88
N ALA A 158 -9.64 8.89 7.29
CA ALA A 158 -8.26 8.42 7.15
C ALA A 158 -7.60 8.82 5.82
N GLY A 159 -8.33 9.44 4.91
CA GLY A 159 -7.81 9.83 3.61
C GLY A 159 -6.63 10.80 3.75
N PRO A 160 -5.58 10.67 2.91
CA PRO A 160 -4.48 11.62 2.90
C PRO A 160 -5.02 13.04 2.69
N SER A 161 -4.71 13.92 3.64
CA SER A 161 -4.76 15.36 3.46
C SER A 161 -3.46 15.95 3.97
N GLY A 162 -2.80 16.75 3.14
CA GLY A 162 -1.54 17.37 3.52
C GLY A 162 -0.94 18.26 2.45
N ALA A 163 -0.07 19.15 2.91
CA ALA A 163 0.80 19.95 2.07
C ALA A 163 2.13 19.22 1.93
N CYS A 164 2.62 19.08 0.71
CA CYS A 164 3.85 18.37 0.39
C CYS A 164 4.81 19.27 -0.39
N THR A 165 6.11 19.07 -0.17
CA THR A 165 7.18 19.65 -1.00
C THR A 165 8.12 18.56 -1.52
N GLY A 166 8.64 18.73 -2.74
CA GLY A 166 9.65 17.85 -3.33
C GLY A 166 9.96 18.21 -4.78
N GLN A 167 10.66 17.34 -5.52
CA GLN A 167 10.96 17.63 -6.93
C GLN A 167 9.73 17.43 -7.81
N GLY A 168 9.47 18.37 -8.74
CA GLY A 168 8.36 18.25 -9.68
C GLY A 168 8.49 17.02 -10.61
N SER A 169 9.72 16.58 -10.90
CA SER A 169 9.97 15.34 -11.63
C SER A 169 9.50 14.09 -10.88
N ASP A 170 9.64 14.08 -9.55
CA ASP A 170 9.27 12.93 -8.72
C ASP A 170 7.74 12.87 -8.59
N LEU A 171 7.08 14.03 -8.42
CA LEU A 171 5.61 14.11 -8.46
C LEU A 171 5.06 13.63 -9.81
N ALA A 172 5.67 14.07 -10.91
CA ALA A 172 5.30 13.62 -12.25
C ALA A 172 5.51 12.11 -12.44
N ALA A 173 6.59 11.54 -11.89
CA ALA A 173 6.88 10.11 -11.95
C ALA A 173 5.88 9.30 -11.11
N MET A 174 5.52 9.75 -9.92
CA MET A 174 4.48 9.13 -9.09
C MET A 174 3.13 9.12 -9.82
N LEU A 175 2.67 10.26 -10.32
CA LEU A 175 1.41 10.37 -11.05
C LEU A 175 1.38 9.51 -12.33
N GLN A 176 2.53 9.37 -13.00
CA GLN A 176 2.70 8.46 -14.13
C GLN A 176 2.49 6.99 -13.75
N GLN A 177 3.10 6.54 -12.65
CA GLN A 177 2.94 5.17 -12.15
C GLN A 177 1.49 4.90 -11.75
N TRP A 178 0.84 5.85 -11.09
CA TRP A 178 -0.55 5.74 -10.68
C TRP A 178 -1.52 5.67 -11.86
N ARG A 179 -1.22 6.41 -12.93
CA ARG A 179 -1.96 6.29 -14.21
C ARG A 179 -1.86 4.89 -14.80
N GLU A 180 -0.73 4.22 -14.61
CA GLU A 180 -0.49 2.85 -15.07
C GLU A 180 -1.05 1.78 -14.10
N GLY A 181 -1.66 2.20 -12.99
CA GLY A 181 -2.20 1.31 -11.97
C GLY A 181 -1.16 0.76 -11.00
N HIS A 182 0.02 1.36 -10.94
CA HIS A 182 1.09 1.02 -10.00
C HIS A 182 1.07 1.99 -8.83
N PHE A 183 0.81 1.47 -7.63
CA PHE A 183 0.77 2.24 -6.39
C PHE A 183 1.65 1.58 -5.35
N THR A 184 2.49 2.35 -4.68
CA THR A 184 3.19 1.92 -3.48
C THR A 184 3.20 3.02 -2.43
N MET A 185 3.24 2.64 -1.16
CA MET A 185 3.41 3.61 -0.08
C MET A 185 4.76 4.34 -0.19
N ASP A 186 5.75 3.70 -0.83
CA ASP A 186 7.07 4.27 -1.05
C ASP A 186 7.06 5.45 -2.04
N ASP A 187 5.98 5.63 -2.81
CA ASP A 187 5.81 6.74 -3.75
C ASP A 187 5.87 8.09 -3.05
N TRP A 188 5.55 8.14 -1.76
CA TRP A 188 5.58 9.35 -0.95
C TRP A 188 6.96 9.70 -0.38
N THR A 189 7.90 8.75 -0.38
CA THR A 189 9.25 8.90 0.19
C THR A 189 10.03 10.11 -0.34
N PRO A 190 9.92 10.51 -1.62
CA PRO A 190 10.62 11.68 -2.14
C PRO A 190 10.08 13.03 -1.64
N PHE A 191 8.94 13.06 -0.95
CA PHE A 191 8.27 14.29 -0.54
C PHE A 191 8.35 14.50 0.96
N HIS A 192 8.47 15.77 1.36
CA HIS A 192 8.22 16.18 2.73
C HIS A 192 6.77 16.63 2.86
N CYS A 193 5.93 15.83 3.53
CA CYS A 193 4.51 16.12 3.70
C CYS A 193 4.15 16.44 5.15
N GLU A 194 3.41 17.53 5.35
CA GLU A 194 2.80 17.93 6.62
C GLU A 194 1.27 17.74 6.54
N GLY A 195 0.66 17.11 7.55
CA GLY A 195 -0.78 16.84 7.56
C GLY A 195 -1.14 15.47 8.14
N GLY A 196 -2.43 15.28 8.44
CA GLY A 196 -2.93 14.27 9.39
C GLY A 196 -2.74 12.80 9.02
N THR A 197 -2.38 12.49 7.77
CA THR A 197 -2.38 11.09 7.29
C THR A 197 -1.19 10.74 6.41
N LEU A 198 -0.55 11.70 5.75
CA LEU A 198 0.66 11.45 4.95
C LEU A 198 1.95 11.46 5.76
N ALA A 199 1.99 12.17 6.89
CA ALA A 199 3.19 12.28 7.72
C ALA A 199 3.67 10.93 8.29
N ASN A 200 2.80 9.90 8.33
CA ASN A 200 3.13 8.56 8.81
C ASN A 200 3.50 7.56 7.70
N ALA A 201 3.48 7.93 6.43
CA ALA A 201 3.80 7.01 5.33
C ALA A 201 5.27 6.53 5.35
N GLY A 202 6.18 7.29 5.98
CA GLY A 202 7.58 6.90 6.20
C GLY A 202 7.87 6.29 7.58
N GLY A 203 6.87 6.20 8.46
CA GLY A 203 7.00 5.62 9.80
C GLY A 203 6.39 4.23 9.84
N GLU A 204 7.06 3.28 10.48
CA GLU A 204 6.52 1.95 10.76
C GLU A 204 5.17 2.10 11.51
N ILE A 205 4.06 1.90 10.80
CA ILE A 205 2.72 1.95 11.41
C ILE A 205 2.57 0.72 12.31
N VAL A 206 2.95 0.85 13.57
CA VAL A 206 2.70 -0.14 14.62
C VAL A 206 1.28 0.08 15.13
N VAL A 207 0.32 -0.64 14.55
CA VAL A 207 -1.03 -0.73 15.10
C VAL A 207 -1.02 -1.71 16.28
N THR A 208 -0.67 -1.23 17.48
CA THR A 208 -0.85 -2.00 18.73
C THR A 208 -2.32 -1.92 19.17
N VAL A 209 -3.03 -3.04 19.11
CA VAL A 209 -4.40 -3.19 19.60
C VAL A 209 -4.38 -4.05 20.87
N GLU A 210 -4.69 -3.46 22.03
CA GLU A 210 -4.98 -4.24 23.25
C GLU A 210 -6.46 -4.66 23.25
N VAL A 211 -6.71 -5.95 23.03
CA VAL A 211 -8.06 -6.53 23.02
C VAL A 211 -8.38 -7.10 24.40
N THR A 212 -9.35 -6.51 25.10
CA THR A 212 -9.97 -7.13 26.28
C THR A 212 -11.41 -7.51 25.94
N ALA A 213 -11.66 -8.80 25.67
CA ALA A 213 -13.01 -9.33 25.48
C ALA A 213 -13.19 -10.64 26.25
N GLN A 214 -14.16 -10.66 27.18
CA GLN A 214 -14.72 -11.89 27.74
C GLN A 214 -15.73 -12.47 26.74
N VAL A 215 -15.43 -13.63 26.19
CA VAL A 215 -16.28 -14.31 25.19
C VAL A 215 -17.06 -15.45 25.86
N PRO A 216 -18.40 -15.52 25.69
CA PRO A 216 -19.16 -16.70 26.04
C PRO A 216 -18.87 -17.83 25.04
N GLU A 217 -18.67 -19.03 25.57
CA GLU A 217 -18.25 -20.24 24.85
C GLU A 217 -19.31 -20.69 23.82
N ALA A 218 -18.97 -20.64 22.53
CA ALA A 218 -19.82 -21.13 21.45
C ALA A 218 -19.75 -22.68 21.34
N PRO A 219 -20.86 -23.36 21.01
CA PRO A 219 -20.87 -24.81 20.82
C PRO A 219 -19.96 -25.22 19.64
N PRO A 220 -19.34 -26.42 19.71
CA PRO A 220 -18.40 -26.88 18.70
C PRO A 220 -19.10 -27.00 17.32
N PRO A 221 -18.44 -26.55 16.24
CA PRO A 221 -19.01 -26.63 14.90
C PRO A 221 -19.19 -28.09 14.48
N PRO A 222 -20.22 -28.42 13.68
CA PRO A 222 -20.41 -29.76 13.15
C PRO A 222 -19.23 -30.13 12.24
N THR A 223 -18.55 -31.21 12.60
CA THR A 223 -17.52 -31.88 11.80
C THR A 223 -18.14 -32.50 10.57
N SER A 224 -18.27 -31.73 9.49
CA SER A 224 -18.42 -32.30 8.15
C SER A 224 -17.06 -32.83 7.70
N PRO A 225 -16.93 -34.12 7.34
CA PRO A 225 -15.72 -34.64 6.75
C PRO A 225 -15.61 -34.11 5.31
N SER A 226 -14.97 -32.95 5.14
CA SER A 226 -14.43 -32.59 3.84
C SER A 226 -13.41 -33.65 3.48
N ALA A 227 -13.72 -34.44 2.45
CA ALA A 227 -12.76 -35.32 1.83
C ALA A 227 -11.64 -34.46 1.25
N GLU A 228 -10.59 -34.23 2.05
CA GLU A 228 -9.26 -33.86 1.57
C GLU A 228 -8.85 -34.97 0.63
N SER A 229 -9.15 -34.78 -0.65
CA SER A 229 -8.59 -35.60 -1.70
C SER A 229 -7.09 -35.40 -1.61
N ASP A 230 -6.34 -36.48 -1.42
CA ASP A 230 -4.88 -36.50 -1.47
C ASP A 230 -4.44 -35.93 -2.81
N LEU A 231 -4.22 -34.62 -2.83
CA LEU A 231 -3.84 -33.93 -4.03
C LEU A 231 -2.40 -34.34 -4.36
N VAL A 232 -2.25 -35.12 -5.41
CA VAL A 232 -0.94 -35.51 -5.94
C VAL A 232 -0.51 -34.43 -6.91
N LEU A 233 0.41 -33.58 -6.49
CA LEU A 233 1.00 -32.54 -7.34
C LEU A 233 2.24 -33.06 -8.08
N PRO A 234 2.48 -32.60 -9.32
CA PRO A 234 3.69 -32.97 -10.04
C PRO A 234 4.92 -32.31 -9.43
N ALA A 235 6.10 -32.88 -9.71
CA ALA A 235 7.36 -32.22 -9.43
C ALA A 235 7.48 -30.92 -10.26
N PRO A 236 8.00 -29.82 -9.68
CA PRO A 236 8.23 -28.59 -10.43
C PRO A 236 9.28 -28.78 -11.53
N VAL A 237 8.96 -28.35 -12.75
CA VAL A 237 9.85 -28.39 -13.91
C VAL A 237 10.42 -26.99 -14.10
N VAL A 238 11.67 -26.80 -13.69
CA VAL A 238 12.32 -25.48 -13.65
C VAL A 238 13.38 -25.37 -14.75
N ARG A 239 13.46 -24.20 -15.37
CA ARG A 239 14.48 -23.88 -16.38
C ARG A 239 15.14 -22.55 -16.04
N PHE A 240 16.46 -22.48 -16.13
CA PHE A 240 17.16 -21.19 -16.08
C PHE A 240 16.74 -20.31 -17.27
N SER A 241 16.41 -19.05 -17.01
CA SER A 241 15.97 -18.09 -18.00
C SER A 241 17.11 -17.15 -18.39
N HIS A 242 17.53 -16.27 -17.48
CA HIS A 242 18.56 -15.27 -17.71
C HIS A 242 19.09 -14.69 -16.39
N VAL A 243 20.12 -13.83 -16.48
CA VAL A 243 20.70 -13.11 -15.33
C VAL A 243 20.62 -11.61 -15.56
N THR A 244 20.29 -10.85 -14.52
CA THR A 244 20.30 -9.38 -14.54
C THR A 244 21.13 -8.83 -13.36
N ASN A 245 21.53 -7.56 -13.47
CA ASN A 245 22.14 -6.85 -12.34
C ASN A 245 21.03 -6.40 -11.38
N SER A 246 21.26 -6.55 -10.07
CA SER A 246 20.41 -5.94 -9.05
C SER A 246 20.77 -4.47 -8.84
N ALA A 247 19.85 -3.70 -8.25
CA ALA A 247 20.15 -2.38 -7.71
C ALA A 247 21.10 -2.44 -6.50
N VAL A 248 21.18 -3.60 -5.83
CA VAL A 248 22.11 -3.83 -4.71
C VAL A 248 23.50 -4.15 -5.26
N GLU A 249 24.48 -3.31 -4.91
CA GLU A 249 25.88 -3.48 -5.34
C GLU A 249 26.40 -4.90 -5.04
N GLY A 250 27.03 -5.53 -6.03
CA GLY A 250 27.60 -6.88 -5.93
C GLY A 250 26.56 -8.02 -5.90
N THR A 251 25.29 -7.74 -6.19
CA THR A 251 24.21 -8.74 -6.27
C THR A 251 23.74 -8.93 -7.71
N LYS A 252 23.64 -10.20 -8.14
CA LYS A 252 23.03 -10.60 -9.42
C LYS A 252 21.70 -11.30 -9.17
N LEU A 253 20.75 -11.09 -10.06
CA LEU A 253 19.44 -11.74 -10.03
C LEU A 253 19.42 -12.83 -11.09
N TYR A 254 19.24 -14.08 -10.66
CA TYR A 254 19.12 -15.23 -11.54
C TYR A 254 17.65 -15.59 -11.67
N TRP A 255 17.14 -15.53 -12.90
CA TRP A 255 15.75 -15.77 -13.20
C TRP A 255 15.54 -17.20 -13.68
N PHE A 256 14.49 -17.84 -13.17
CA PHE A 256 14.09 -19.19 -13.52
C PHE A 256 12.62 -19.23 -13.93
N ASP A 257 12.31 -20.02 -14.95
CA ASP A 257 10.94 -20.28 -15.37
C ASP A 257 10.45 -21.60 -14.76
N LEU A 258 9.32 -21.58 -14.05
CA LEU A 258 8.59 -22.80 -13.73
C LEU A 258 7.69 -23.15 -14.91
N VAL A 259 8.04 -24.18 -15.69
CA VAL A 259 7.39 -24.51 -16.97
C VAL A 259 6.00 -25.11 -16.78
N ASN A 260 5.81 -25.89 -15.72
CA ASN A 260 4.55 -26.57 -15.40
C ASN A 260 3.74 -25.86 -14.31
N TRP A 261 3.85 -24.54 -14.22
CA TRP A 261 3.15 -23.71 -13.23
C TRP A 261 1.63 -23.93 -13.22
N GLN A 262 1.02 -24.19 -14.38
CA GLN A 262 -0.42 -24.43 -14.53
C GLN A 262 -0.91 -25.73 -13.88
N ASP A 263 0.01 -26.67 -13.58
CA ASP A 263 -0.34 -27.93 -12.93
C ASP A 263 -0.47 -27.78 -11.40
N PHE A 264 -0.13 -26.61 -10.85
CA PHE A 264 -0.30 -26.29 -9.44
C PHE A 264 -1.64 -25.57 -9.24
N PRO A 265 -2.52 -26.09 -8.37
CA PRO A 265 -3.87 -25.56 -8.24
C PRO A 265 -3.87 -24.20 -7.54
N PRO A 266 -4.86 -23.33 -7.85
CA PRO A 266 -5.05 -22.05 -7.15
C PRO A 266 -5.15 -22.18 -5.62
N GLU A 267 -5.60 -23.34 -5.10
CA GLU A 267 -5.72 -23.65 -3.68
C GLU A 267 -4.41 -23.55 -2.88
N LEU A 268 -3.25 -23.71 -3.53
CA LEU A 268 -1.95 -23.55 -2.87
C LEU A 268 -1.60 -22.08 -2.57
N PHE A 269 -2.23 -21.15 -3.28
CA PHE A 269 -1.90 -19.73 -3.22
C PHE A 269 -2.90 -18.91 -2.38
N LYS A 270 -3.96 -19.57 -1.90
CA LYS A 270 -4.95 -18.95 -1.01
C LYS A 270 -4.32 -18.66 0.35
N ILE A 271 -4.69 -17.49 0.90
CA ILE A 271 -4.37 -17.13 2.29
C ILE A 271 -4.91 -18.23 3.20
N THR A 272 -4.01 -18.84 3.96
CA THR A 272 -4.33 -20.03 4.76
C THR A 272 -4.18 -19.71 6.24
N LYS A 273 -5.23 -19.99 7.02
CA LYS A 273 -5.18 -19.82 8.48
C LYS A 273 -4.30 -20.93 9.08
N GLY A 274 -3.49 -20.58 10.08
CA GLY A 274 -2.69 -21.54 10.83
C GLY A 274 -1.29 -21.81 10.25
N VAL A 275 -0.91 -21.17 9.14
CA VAL A 275 0.50 -21.08 8.72
C VAL A 275 1.10 -19.76 9.19
N PRO A 276 2.34 -19.74 9.72
CA PRO A 276 2.99 -18.49 10.11
C PRO A 276 3.05 -17.50 8.93
N PRO A 277 2.87 -16.19 9.17
CA PRO A 277 2.89 -15.20 8.10
C PRO A 277 4.25 -15.19 7.40
N CYS A 278 4.25 -14.86 6.11
CA CYS A 278 5.46 -14.53 5.39
C CYS A 278 5.33 -13.11 4.85
N GLY A 279 6.13 -12.19 5.40
CA GLY A 279 5.84 -10.77 5.34
C GLY A 279 4.47 -10.48 5.98
N GLN A 280 3.62 -9.76 5.26
CA GLN A 280 2.29 -9.35 5.75
C GLN A 280 1.16 -10.36 5.49
N ARG A 281 1.43 -11.48 4.81
CA ARG A 281 0.37 -12.43 4.40
C ARG A 281 0.70 -13.89 4.77
N PRO A 282 -0.23 -14.64 5.39
CA PRO A 282 -0.03 -16.06 5.64
C PRO A 282 -0.32 -16.88 4.37
N ASN A 283 0.72 -17.02 3.54
CA ASN A 283 0.70 -17.82 2.33
C ASN A 283 1.08 -19.28 2.63
N ARG A 284 0.35 -20.20 2.01
CA ARG A 284 0.52 -21.66 2.16
C ARG A 284 1.74 -22.20 1.43
N LEU A 285 2.01 -21.71 0.23
CA LEU A 285 3.15 -22.15 -0.59
C LEU A 285 4.40 -21.29 -0.34
N TRP A 286 5.53 -21.93 -0.11
CA TRP A 286 6.85 -21.32 -0.17
C TRP A 286 7.64 -21.83 -1.36
N VAL A 287 8.43 -20.94 -1.97
CA VAL A 287 9.41 -21.26 -3.02
C VAL A 287 10.78 -21.17 -2.39
N ILE A 288 11.50 -22.28 -2.30
CA ILE A 288 12.81 -22.34 -1.68
C ILE A 288 13.85 -22.75 -2.72
N PHE A 289 14.92 -21.97 -2.85
CA PHE A 289 16.09 -22.35 -3.64
C PHE A 289 17.10 -23.06 -2.74
N ARG A 290 17.51 -24.26 -3.14
CA ARG A 290 18.49 -25.08 -2.42
C ARG A 290 19.71 -25.38 -3.29
N ARG A 291 20.87 -25.54 -2.66
CA ARG A 291 22.07 -26.09 -3.30
C ARG A 291 21.80 -27.54 -3.70
N ALA A 292 22.04 -27.90 -4.96
CA ALA A 292 21.70 -29.22 -5.47
C ALA A 292 22.53 -30.37 -4.86
N ASP A 293 23.72 -30.06 -4.34
CA ASP A 293 24.67 -31.02 -3.76
C ASP A 293 24.45 -31.25 -2.26
N THR A 294 24.13 -30.18 -1.50
CA THR A 294 23.97 -30.26 -0.04
C THR A 294 22.53 -30.17 0.43
N MET A 295 21.59 -29.78 -0.45
CA MET A 295 20.21 -29.41 -0.12
C MET A 295 20.10 -28.25 0.89
N GLU A 296 21.21 -27.54 1.13
CA GLU A 296 21.24 -26.34 1.95
C GLU A 296 20.40 -25.24 1.30
N GLU A 297 19.57 -24.57 2.09
CA GLU A 297 18.78 -23.43 1.65
C GLU A 297 19.67 -22.24 1.30
N ILE A 298 19.46 -21.65 0.13
CA ILE A 298 20.15 -20.45 -0.35
C ILE A 298 19.26 -19.22 -0.14
N SER A 299 17.98 -19.36 -0.50
CA SER A 299 16.99 -18.30 -0.44
C SER A 299 15.60 -18.91 -0.40
N HIS A 300 14.63 -18.19 0.18
CA HIS A 300 13.23 -18.53 0.09
C HIS A 300 12.41 -17.29 -0.24
N GLY A 301 11.30 -17.51 -0.94
CA GLY A 301 10.31 -16.50 -1.28
C GLY A 301 8.91 -17.04 -1.01
N CYS A 302 8.01 -16.14 -0.63
CA CYS A 302 6.63 -16.48 -0.27
C CYS A 302 5.61 -15.56 -0.95
N GLY A 303 6.02 -14.92 -2.05
CA GLY A 303 5.25 -13.88 -2.71
C GLY A 303 4.13 -14.38 -3.62
N ALA A 304 4.21 -15.63 -4.10
CA ALA A 304 3.31 -16.13 -5.14
C ALA A 304 1.84 -16.14 -4.68
N ARG A 305 0.98 -15.41 -5.39
CA ARG A 305 -0.46 -15.24 -5.10
C ARG A 305 -1.35 -16.00 -6.08
N SER A 306 -0.78 -16.49 -7.17
CA SER A 306 -1.46 -17.32 -8.14
C SER A 306 -0.46 -18.27 -8.80
N PRO A 307 -0.94 -19.33 -9.48
CA PRO A 307 -0.09 -20.20 -10.29
C PRO A 307 0.76 -19.41 -11.31
N GLU A 308 0.21 -18.36 -11.92
CA GLU A 308 0.90 -17.55 -12.94
C GLU A 308 2.13 -16.83 -12.40
N GLU A 309 2.14 -16.44 -11.13
CA GLU A 309 3.30 -15.79 -10.51
C GLU A 309 4.50 -16.74 -10.36
N LEU A 310 4.28 -18.07 -10.39
CA LEU A 310 5.38 -19.04 -10.42
C LEU A 310 6.13 -19.06 -11.76
N ARG A 311 5.60 -18.45 -12.83
CA ARG A 311 6.26 -18.40 -14.14
C ARG A 311 7.65 -17.79 -14.08
N THR A 312 7.89 -16.90 -13.13
CA THR A 312 9.17 -16.20 -12.95
C THR A 312 9.59 -16.29 -11.50
N LEU A 313 10.64 -17.06 -11.25
CA LEU A 313 11.26 -17.19 -9.94
C LEU A 313 12.60 -16.45 -9.95
N GLU A 314 12.89 -15.74 -8.88
CA GLU A 314 14.09 -14.93 -8.73
C GLU A 314 14.98 -15.48 -7.62
N LEU A 315 16.28 -15.62 -7.90
CA LEU A 315 17.29 -15.97 -6.92
C LEU A 315 18.36 -14.87 -6.86
N PRO A 316 18.32 -13.99 -5.84
CA PRO A 316 19.36 -12.99 -5.63
C PRO A 316 20.61 -13.63 -5.02
N LEU A 317 21.78 -13.48 -5.66
CA LEU A 317 23.05 -13.96 -5.15
C LEU A 317 24.11 -12.87 -5.11
N LYS A 318 24.83 -12.78 -3.98
CA LYS A 318 26.03 -11.95 -3.85
C LYS A 318 27.22 -12.69 -4.46
N GLU A 319 27.99 -12.02 -5.31
CA GLU A 319 29.15 -12.64 -5.99
C GLU A 319 30.21 -13.16 -5.01
N SER A 320 30.33 -12.56 -3.83
CA SER A 320 31.29 -12.96 -2.79
C SER A 320 30.92 -14.26 -2.06
N ALA A 321 29.68 -14.74 -2.17
CA ALA A 321 29.18 -15.88 -1.39
C ALA A 321 29.44 -17.26 -2.00
N GLY A 322 30.13 -17.34 -3.14
CA GLY A 322 30.33 -18.57 -3.88
C GLY A 322 29.02 -19.05 -4.52
N ILE A 323 28.83 -18.63 -5.78
CA ILE A 323 27.64 -18.94 -6.57
C ILE A 323 27.57 -20.46 -6.79
N PRO A 324 26.48 -21.15 -6.36
CA PRO A 324 26.31 -22.55 -6.68
C PRO A 324 26.16 -22.73 -8.20
N HIS A 325 26.74 -23.78 -8.77
CA HIS A 325 26.56 -24.07 -10.21
C HIS A 325 25.21 -24.75 -10.50
N ARG A 326 24.56 -25.30 -9.48
CA ARG A 326 23.30 -26.04 -9.59
C ARG A 326 22.38 -25.76 -8.42
N VAL A 327 21.11 -25.55 -8.71
CA VAL A 327 20.04 -25.33 -7.71
C VAL A 327 18.91 -26.34 -7.89
N VAL A 328 18.21 -26.62 -6.80
CA VAL A 328 16.90 -27.29 -6.77
C VAL A 328 15.88 -26.28 -6.26
N VAL A 329 14.71 -26.23 -6.90
CA VAL A 329 13.56 -25.49 -6.39
C VAL A 329 12.69 -26.44 -5.60
N ASP A 330 12.40 -26.06 -4.36
CA ASP A 330 11.56 -26.77 -3.41
C ASP A 330 10.29 -25.95 -3.18
N LEU A 331 9.17 -26.45 -3.70
CA LEU A 331 7.85 -25.89 -3.43
C LEU A 331 7.32 -26.56 -2.16
N TRP A 332 7.23 -25.81 -1.07
CA TRP A 332 6.77 -26.31 0.23
C TRP A 332 5.33 -25.88 0.51
N ASP A 333 4.42 -26.85 0.55
CA ASP A 333 3.06 -26.66 1.05
C ASP A 333 3.07 -26.76 2.57
N ARG A 334 3.03 -25.60 3.23
CA ARG A 334 3.16 -25.46 4.68
C ARG A 334 1.91 -25.89 5.45
N LEU A 335 0.77 -26.02 4.78
CA LEU A 335 -0.43 -26.51 5.45
C LEU A 335 -0.35 -28.03 5.64
N THR A 336 0.16 -28.74 4.63
CA THR A 336 0.24 -30.20 4.62
C THR A 336 1.64 -30.74 4.93
N ASP A 337 2.62 -29.85 5.06
CA ASP A 337 4.04 -30.14 5.21
C ASP A 337 4.61 -31.01 4.09
N LYS A 338 4.11 -30.81 2.85
CA LYS A 338 4.55 -31.55 1.66
C LYS A 338 5.54 -30.72 0.84
N HIS A 339 6.60 -31.37 0.37
CA HIS A 339 7.64 -30.77 -0.46
C HIS A 339 7.60 -31.34 -1.88
N TYR A 340 7.69 -30.45 -2.87
CA TYR A 340 7.75 -30.81 -4.29
C TYR A 340 9.07 -30.27 -4.85
N LEU A 341 10.03 -31.18 -5.06
CA LEU A 341 11.39 -30.86 -5.49
C LEU A 341 11.51 -30.91 -7.00
N SER A 342 12.21 -29.93 -7.58
CA SER A 342 12.58 -29.95 -8.99
C SER A 342 13.76 -30.88 -9.23
N GLU A 343 13.97 -31.25 -10.50
CA GLU A 343 15.28 -31.71 -10.92
C GLU A 343 16.32 -30.57 -10.76
N PRO A 344 17.60 -30.88 -10.51
CA PRO A 344 18.62 -29.86 -10.39
C PRO A 344 18.85 -29.08 -11.71
N VAL A 345 18.83 -27.76 -11.62
CA VAL A 345 19.04 -26.85 -12.75
C VAL A 345 20.44 -26.26 -12.70
N THR A 346 21.17 -26.37 -13.81
CA THR A 346 22.50 -25.75 -13.96
C THR A 346 22.33 -24.32 -14.50
N PHE A 347 23.09 -23.37 -13.98
CA PHE A 347 23.07 -21.98 -14.42
C PHE A 347 24.49 -21.38 -14.41
N PRO A 348 24.75 -20.31 -15.20
CA PRO A 348 26.09 -19.82 -15.48
C PRO A 348 26.75 -19.09 -14.31
#